data_AF-A0A2P5VSE6-F1
#
_entry.id   AF-A0A2P5VSE6-F1
#
_cell.length_a   1.000
_cell.length_b   1.000
_cell.length_c   1.000
_cell.angle_alpha   90.00
_cell.angle_beta   90.00
_cell.angle_gamma   90.00
#
_symmetry.space_group_name_H-M   'P 1'
#
loop_
_entity.id
_entity.type
_entity.pdbx_description
1 polymer ?
#
loop_
_entity_poly.entity_id
_entity_poly.type
_entity_poly.pdbx_seq_one_letter_code
_entity_poly.pdbx_strand_id
1 'polypeptide(L)'
;MAIASGSPEIAGIRGSSKGGLAPAEFDEDGKEINPHIPQYISSAPWYFNAERPSLKHQRKWRSDPNYTKSWYDRGAKIFQAEKYRKEPARFTSHCCGAMTHDAKSCIERPRKKLAKWTNMHIAPDEKIETFEQDYDGKCDTWNGYDASTDARVIERYEARVEARRKYLKKQQLKKLEEKNTKIDESKQMDFAKLAKRVRTTAGGSMGTVRNLCIWEDTAKYLLNLDVNSAYYDPKTRSMHEDPLPDADPNELYGGDNQYRMGGQALEFKQLNIHA
;
A
#
# COMPACT_ATOMS: atom_id res chain seq x y z
N MET A 1 -6.27 -31.81 43.46
CA MET A 1 -7.17 -31.99 42.30
C MET A 1 -8.54 -31.48 42.69
N ALA A 2 -8.82 -30.19 42.48
CA ALA A 2 -10.18 -29.65 42.58
C ALA A 2 -10.66 -29.45 41.13
N ILE A 3 -11.49 -30.38 40.66
CA ILE A 3 -12.19 -30.24 39.39
C ILE A 3 -13.24 -29.18 39.66
N ALA A 4 -13.03 -27.96 39.17
CA ALA A 4 -14.04 -26.92 39.21
C ALA A 4 -15.24 -27.42 38.40
N SER A 5 -16.27 -27.87 39.12
CA SER A 5 -17.60 -28.10 38.59
C SER A 5 -18.10 -26.78 38.00
N GLY A 6 -18.09 -26.67 36.66
CA GLY A 6 -18.85 -25.60 36.02
C GLY A 6 -20.31 -25.77 36.41
N SER A 7 -20.87 -24.78 37.10
CA SER A 7 -22.28 -24.80 37.50
C SER A 7 -23.17 -25.05 36.28
N PRO A 8 -24.13 -26.00 36.33
CA PRO A 8 -24.99 -26.33 35.19
C PRO A 8 -25.80 -25.13 34.67
N GLU A 9 -26.02 -24.11 35.51
CA GLU A 9 -26.64 -22.83 35.15
C GLU A 9 -25.83 -22.06 34.09
N ILE A 10 -24.49 -22.05 34.18
CA ILE A 10 -23.63 -21.30 33.25
C ILE A 10 -23.59 -21.98 31.87
N ALA A 11 -23.63 -23.31 31.84
CA ALA A 11 -23.75 -24.07 30.60
C ALA A 11 -25.10 -23.85 29.91
N GLY A 12 -26.19 -23.75 30.69
CA GLY A 12 -27.53 -23.40 30.20
C GLY A 12 -27.59 -22.00 29.59
N ILE A 13 -27.02 -21.00 30.28
CA ILE A 13 -26.96 -19.62 29.79
C ILE A 13 -26.19 -19.53 28.48
N ARG A 14 -25.03 -20.18 28.36
CA ARG A 14 -24.26 -20.20 27.10
C ARG A 14 -24.99 -20.89 25.97
N GLY A 15 -25.75 -21.96 26.25
CA GLY A 15 -26.62 -22.61 25.28
C GLY A 15 -27.69 -21.65 24.74
N SER A 16 -28.34 -20.91 25.64
CA SER A 16 -29.33 -19.89 25.28
C SER A 16 -28.72 -18.69 24.52
N SER A 17 -27.53 -18.24 24.90
CA SER A 17 -26.83 -17.15 24.19
C SER A 17 -26.40 -17.58 22.78
N LYS A 18 -25.97 -18.83 22.58
CA LYS A 18 -25.69 -19.39 21.25
C LYS A 18 -26.95 -19.47 20.38
N GLY A 19 -28.12 -19.63 20.99
CA GLY A 19 -29.41 -19.56 20.30
C GLY A 19 -29.93 -18.13 20.07
N GLY A 20 -29.19 -17.09 20.48
CA GLY A 20 -29.62 -15.69 20.40
C GLY A 20 -30.73 -15.31 21.37
N LEU A 21 -31.07 -16.18 22.34
CA LEU A 21 -32.15 -15.97 23.31
C LEU A 21 -31.67 -15.24 24.58
N ALA A 22 -30.36 -15.23 24.82
CA ALA A 22 -29.74 -14.54 25.94
C ALA A 22 -28.62 -13.61 25.43
N PRO A 23 -28.36 -12.47 26.10
CA PRO A 23 -27.29 -11.57 25.72
C PRO A 23 -25.92 -12.25 25.80
N ALA A 24 -24.95 -11.69 25.08
CA ALA A 24 -23.56 -12.13 25.16
C ALA A 24 -22.94 -11.75 26.52
N GLU A 25 -21.95 -12.53 26.96
CA GLU A 25 -21.12 -12.18 28.12
C GLU A 25 -20.24 -10.97 27.75
N PHE A 26 -20.03 -10.01 28.66
CA PHE A 26 -19.14 -8.86 28.44
C PHE A 26 -17.78 -9.10 29.12
N ASP A 27 -16.69 -8.74 28.42
CA ASP A 27 -15.33 -8.71 28.94
C ASP A 27 -15.15 -7.56 29.97
N GLU A 28 -14.03 -7.54 30.69
CA GLU A 28 -13.59 -6.45 31.57
C GLU A 28 -13.50 -5.09 30.85
N ASP A 29 -13.17 -5.11 29.54
CA ASP A 29 -13.09 -3.91 28.70
C ASP A 29 -14.48 -3.48 28.14
N GLY A 30 -15.57 -4.13 28.56
CA GLY A 30 -16.93 -3.85 28.07
C GLY A 30 -17.21 -4.32 26.64
N LYS A 31 -16.37 -5.22 26.10
CA LYS A 31 -16.57 -5.82 24.77
C LYS A 31 -17.37 -7.12 24.87
N GLU A 32 -18.31 -7.32 23.97
CA GLU A 32 -19.09 -8.56 23.90
C GLU A 32 -18.22 -9.74 23.47
N ILE A 33 -18.27 -10.82 24.25
CA ILE A 33 -17.62 -12.09 23.96
C ILE A 33 -18.61 -12.95 23.18
N ASN A 34 -18.26 -13.27 21.93
CA ASN A 34 -19.09 -14.11 21.07
C ASN A 34 -19.37 -15.47 21.75
N PRO A 35 -20.65 -15.84 22.01
CA PRO A 35 -21.03 -17.10 22.67
C PRO A 35 -20.60 -18.37 21.93
N HIS A 36 -20.31 -18.28 20.63
CA HIS A 36 -19.84 -19.39 19.82
C HIS A 36 -18.35 -19.68 19.98
N ILE A 37 -17.59 -18.82 20.69
CA ILE A 37 -16.19 -19.10 21.03
C ILE A 37 -16.16 -20.31 21.98
N PRO A 38 -15.44 -21.40 21.63
CA PRO A 38 -15.33 -22.56 22.51
C PRO A 38 -14.80 -22.19 23.89
N GLN A 39 -15.30 -22.86 24.93
CA GLN A 39 -14.98 -22.53 26.32
C GLN A 39 -13.48 -22.54 26.62
N TYR A 40 -12.72 -23.46 26.02
CA TYR A 40 -11.27 -23.55 26.24
C TYR A 40 -10.49 -22.36 25.65
N ILE A 41 -11.07 -21.61 24.70
CA ILE A 41 -10.48 -20.38 24.15
C ILE A 41 -10.86 -19.18 25.02
N SER A 42 -12.13 -19.09 25.45
CA SER A 42 -12.64 -17.95 26.23
C SER A 42 -12.26 -17.98 27.71
N SER A 43 -11.98 -19.15 28.28
CA SER A 43 -11.47 -19.26 29.65
C SER A 43 -10.01 -18.82 29.72
N ALA A 44 -9.73 -17.76 30.49
CA ALA A 44 -8.37 -17.35 30.79
C ALA A 44 -7.68 -18.42 31.67
N PRO A 45 -6.43 -18.82 31.37
CA PRO A 45 -5.68 -19.74 32.22
C PRO A 45 -5.41 -19.16 33.62
N TRP A 46 -5.23 -20.04 34.61
CA TRP A 46 -5.05 -19.65 36.02
C TRP A 46 -3.90 -18.65 36.26
N TYR A 47 -2.83 -18.71 35.47
CA TYR A 47 -1.66 -17.82 35.59
C TYR A 47 -1.87 -16.42 34.98
N PHE A 48 -2.99 -16.19 34.28
CA PHE A 48 -3.33 -14.90 33.70
C PHE A 48 -4.10 -14.00 34.69
N ASN A 49 -4.50 -14.54 35.86
CA ASN A 49 -5.15 -13.82 36.97
C ASN A 49 -6.34 -12.93 36.56
N ALA A 50 -7.15 -13.36 35.59
CA ALA A 50 -8.40 -12.67 35.24
C ALA A 50 -9.53 -13.15 36.15
N GLU A 51 -10.24 -12.20 36.78
CA GLU A 51 -11.41 -12.50 37.62
C GLU A 51 -12.67 -12.73 36.78
N ARG A 52 -12.69 -12.24 35.53
CA ARG A 52 -13.79 -12.34 34.58
C ARG A 52 -13.37 -13.07 33.30
N PRO A 53 -14.32 -13.66 32.55
CA PRO A 53 -14.05 -14.13 31.20
C PRO A 53 -13.48 -12.99 30.35
N SER A 54 -12.30 -13.18 29.78
CA SER A 54 -11.64 -12.18 28.94
C SER A 54 -10.98 -12.83 27.74
N LEU A 55 -10.82 -12.09 26.65
CA LEU A 55 -10.08 -12.55 25.46
C LEU A 55 -8.68 -11.93 25.38
N LYS A 56 -8.23 -11.27 26.46
CA LYS A 56 -6.94 -10.58 26.53
C LYS A 56 -5.76 -11.55 26.41
N HIS A 57 -5.85 -12.76 26.95
CA HIS A 57 -4.79 -13.79 26.86
C HIS A 57 -4.61 -14.35 25.44
N GLN A 58 -5.62 -14.22 24.58
CA GLN A 58 -5.52 -14.60 23.16
C GLN A 58 -4.93 -13.48 22.31
N ARG A 59 -4.89 -12.24 22.82
CA ARG A 59 -4.22 -11.13 22.14
C ARG A 59 -2.71 -11.29 22.25
N LYS A 60 -2.02 -10.73 21.28
CA LYS A 60 -0.56 -10.72 21.24
C LYS A 60 -0.02 -9.96 22.46
N TRP A 61 0.62 -10.67 23.38
CA TRP A 61 1.10 -10.12 24.65
C TRP A 61 2.45 -9.42 24.55
N ARG A 62 3.29 -9.77 23.55
CA ARG A 62 4.47 -8.99 23.16
C ARG A 62 4.14 -8.18 21.93
N SER A 63 4.37 -6.88 21.98
CA SER A 63 4.48 -6.08 20.75
C SER A 63 5.60 -6.67 19.88
N ASP A 64 5.43 -6.59 18.56
CA ASP A 64 6.57 -6.84 17.67
C ASP A 64 7.74 -5.95 18.07
N PRO A 65 8.99 -6.42 17.97
CA PRO A 65 10.14 -5.54 18.04
C PRO A 65 9.87 -4.36 17.09
N ASN A 66 10.18 -3.13 17.53
CA ASN A 66 10.03 -1.98 16.66
C ASN A 66 11.14 -2.03 15.61
N TYR A 67 10.92 -2.80 14.55
CA TYR A 67 11.89 -2.98 13.48
C TYR A 67 12.16 -1.64 12.82
N THR A 68 13.42 -1.24 12.83
CA THR A 68 13.79 0.05 12.30
C THR A 68 13.73 -0.01 10.78
N LYS A 69 12.94 0.89 10.17
CA LYS A 69 12.98 1.12 8.71
C LYS A 69 14.23 1.90 8.27
N SER A 70 15.05 2.32 9.23
CA SER A 70 16.32 2.99 8.94
C SER A 70 17.30 2.01 8.29
N TRP A 71 18.12 2.53 7.38
CA TRP A 71 19.19 1.80 6.73
C TRP A 71 20.54 2.39 7.10
N TYR A 72 21.60 1.62 6.90
CA TYR A 72 22.97 2.05 7.17
C TYR A 72 23.34 3.32 6.41
N ASP A 73 23.93 4.28 7.11
CA ASP A 73 24.50 5.50 6.51
C ASP A 73 25.78 5.17 5.72
N ARG A 74 25.62 4.75 4.46
CA ARG A 74 26.75 4.34 3.61
C ARG A 74 27.70 5.50 3.35
N GLY A 75 28.96 5.32 3.76
CA GLY A 75 30.02 6.31 3.54
C GLY A 75 30.04 7.46 4.56
N ALA A 76 29.19 7.41 5.59
CA ALA A 76 29.27 8.36 6.68
C ALA A 76 30.56 8.19 7.48
N LYS A 77 31.23 9.33 7.70
CA LYS A 77 32.52 9.44 8.39
C LYS A 77 32.29 10.25 9.66
N ILE A 78 32.84 9.78 10.78
CA ILE A 78 32.66 10.42 12.09
C ILE A 78 33.83 11.37 12.36
N PHE A 79 35.03 10.81 12.50
CA PHE A 79 36.20 11.55 12.97
C PHE A 79 37.43 11.23 12.14
N GLN A 80 38.22 12.24 11.79
CA GLN A 80 39.50 12.06 11.11
C GLN A 80 40.64 12.48 12.03
N ALA A 81 41.55 11.54 12.32
CA ALA A 81 42.73 11.82 13.12
C ALA A 81 43.88 12.36 12.24
N GLU A 82 44.68 13.27 12.81
CA GLU A 82 45.89 13.81 12.17
C GLU A 82 47.12 12.91 12.37
N LYS A 83 47.10 12.06 13.42
CA LYS A 83 48.19 11.15 13.77
C LYS A 83 47.66 9.75 14.02
N TYR A 84 48.51 8.75 13.79
CA TYR A 84 48.15 7.37 14.03
C TYR A 84 47.84 7.14 15.51
N ARG A 85 46.64 6.62 15.80
CA ARG A 85 46.20 6.29 17.16
C ARG A 85 46.54 4.83 17.45
N LYS A 86 47.18 4.59 18.60
CA LYS A 86 47.65 3.27 19.05
C LYS A 86 46.74 2.74 20.17
N GLU A 87 45.47 2.57 19.82
CA GLU A 87 44.42 1.93 20.62
C GLU A 87 44.54 0.38 20.46
N PRO A 88 43.74 -0.49 21.13
CA PRO A 88 44.04 -1.92 21.11
C PRO A 88 44.12 -2.45 19.68
N ALA A 89 45.22 -3.16 19.38
CA ALA A 89 45.70 -3.43 18.03
C ALA A 89 44.75 -4.24 17.10
N ARG A 90 43.58 -4.64 17.60
CA ARG A 90 42.51 -5.37 16.87
C ARG A 90 41.42 -4.47 16.29
N PHE A 91 41.47 -3.17 16.56
CA PHE A 91 40.47 -2.22 16.05
C PHE A 91 41.12 -1.14 15.17
N THR A 92 42.45 -1.01 15.22
CA THR A 92 43.18 0.01 14.45
C THR A 92 43.76 -0.59 13.18
N SER A 93 43.34 -0.11 12.01
CA SER A 93 43.95 -0.51 10.76
C SER A 93 45.35 0.07 10.65
N HIS A 94 46.37 -0.78 10.74
CA HIS A 94 47.76 -0.38 10.50
C HIS A 94 47.95 0.20 9.09
N CYS A 95 47.13 -0.22 8.12
CA CYS A 95 47.22 0.21 6.74
C CYS A 95 46.76 1.66 6.57
N CYS A 96 45.56 2.03 7.01
CA CYS A 96 44.97 3.36 6.77
C CYS A 96 44.88 4.25 8.02
N GLY A 97 45.02 3.69 9.22
CA GLY A 97 44.96 4.42 10.48
C GLY A 97 43.55 4.63 11.06
N ALA A 98 42.51 4.11 10.40
CA ALA A 98 41.14 4.13 10.91
C ALA A 98 40.94 3.15 12.09
N MET A 99 40.00 3.48 12.97
CA MET A 99 39.68 2.75 14.21
C MET A 99 38.53 1.75 14.06
N THR A 100 37.92 1.64 12.88
CA THR A 100 36.70 0.85 12.67
C THR A 100 36.96 -0.59 12.22
N HIS A 101 38.17 -0.89 11.75
CA HIS A 101 38.47 -2.17 11.12
C HIS A 101 39.96 -2.55 11.25
N ASP A 102 40.24 -3.84 11.07
CA ASP A 102 41.59 -4.39 11.06
C ASP A 102 42.34 -4.14 9.75
N ALA A 103 43.68 -4.27 9.77
CA ALA A 103 44.50 -4.10 8.57
C ALA A 103 44.14 -5.07 7.42
N LYS A 104 43.56 -6.24 7.73
CA LYS A 104 43.13 -7.25 6.74
C LYS A 104 41.80 -6.92 6.08
N SER A 105 40.87 -6.29 6.81
CA SER A 105 39.57 -5.84 6.30
C SER A 105 39.61 -4.40 5.80
N CYS A 106 40.81 -3.84 5.62
CA CYS A 106 41.00 -2.50 5.11
C CYS A 106 40.62 -2.42 3.63
N ILE A 107 39.69 -1.50 3.32
CA ILE A 107 39.22 -1.23 1.94
C ILE A 107 40.25 -0.39 1.18
N GLU A 108 41.09 0.36 1.90
CA GLU A 108 42.16 1.13 1.30
C GLU A 108 43.24 0.24 0.71
N ARG A 109 43.82 0.70 -0.41
CA ARG A 109 44.86 -0.04 -1.12
C ARG A 109 46.02 -0.39 -0.17
N PRO A 110 46.44 -1.67 -0.07
CA PRO A 110 47.57 -2.07 0.77
C PRO A 110 48.83 -1.26 0.48
N ARG A 111 49.41 -0.65 1.51
CA ARG A 111 50.58 0.21 1.40
C ARG A 111 51.87 -0.54 1.72
N LYS A 112 52.95 -0.26 0.98
CA LYS A 112 54.30 -0.77 1.28
C LYS A 112 54.83 -0.25 2.62
N LYS A 113 54.57 1.03 2.91
CA LYS A 113 54.83 1.68 4.20
C LYS A 113 53.48 2.03 4.84
N LEU A 114 53.21 1.44 5.99
CA LEU A 114 51.92 1.52 6.68
C LEU A 114 51.72 2.86 7.40
N ALA A 115 50.45 3.24 7.63
CA ALA A 115 50.07 4.44 8.40
C ALA A 115 50.79 4.52 9.74
N LYS A 116 50.92 3.34 10.38
CA LYS A 116 51.55 3.15 11.68
C LYS A 116 52.93 3.82 11.78
N TRP A 117 53.69 3.78 10.68
CA TRP A 117 55.07 4.26 10.65
C TRP A 117 55.20 5.63 9.99
N THR A 118 54.31 5.97 9.04
CA THR A 118 54.41 7.21 8.28
C THR A 118 53.57 8.35 8.84
N ASN A 119 52.50 8.07 9.61
CA ASN A 119 51.50 9.06 10.03
C ASN A 119 50.88 9.87 8.88
N MET A 120 51.05 9.43 7.63
CA MET A 120 50.57 10.15 6.45
C MET A 120 49.30 9.49 5.90
N HIS A 121 48.38 10.32 5.40
CA HIS A 121 47.11 9.91 4.81
C HIS A 121 46.32 8.97 5.74
N ILE A 122 45.88 9.52 6.87
CA ILE A 122 45.04 8.80 7.83
C ILE A 122 43.60 8.88 7.36
N ALA A 123 42.98 7.71 7.21
CA ALA A 123 41.58 7.60 6.84
C ALA A 123 40.68 8.03 8.02
N PRO A 124 39.54 8.65 7.74
CA PRO A 124 38.52 8.92 8.74
C PRO A 124 37.87 7.62 9.24
N ASP A 125 37.40 7.65 10.48
CA ASP A 125 36.62 6.56 11.08
C ASP A 125 35.21 6.51 10.49
N GLU A 126 34.75 5.30 10.18
CA GLU A 126 33.41 5.01 9.64
C GLU A 126 32.35 4.97 10.75
N LYS A 127 31.10 5.20 10.40
CA LYS A 127 29.97 5.00 11.32
C LYS A 127 29.57 3.52 11.37
N ILE A 128 29.73 2.86 12.51
CA ILE A 128 29.28 1.47 12.73
C ILE A 128 27.90 1.53 13.37
N GLU A 129 26.90 0.98 12.68
CA GLU A 129 25.52 0.89 13.15
C GLU A 129 25.07 -0.57 13.16
N THR A 130 24.13 -0.91 14.04
CA THR A 130 23.51 -2.23 14.10
C THR A 130 22.00 -2.07 14.21
N PHE A 131 21.27 -2.69 13.30
CA PHE A 131 19.80 -2.62 13.24
C PHE A 131 19.19 -4.02 13.32
N GLU A 132 18.08 -4.13 14.03
CA GLU A 132 17.21 -5.29 13.98
C GLU A 132 16.09 -5.03 12.98
N GLN A 133 15.98 -5.92 11.99
CA GLN A 133 15.02 -5.82 10.89
C GLN A 133 14.30 -7.15 10.70
N ASP A 134 13.07 -7.05 10.20
CA ASP A 134 12.28 -8.16 9.70
C ASP A 134 12.92 -8.86 8.50
N TYR A 135 12.37 -10.03 8.14
CA TYR A 135 12.77 -10.76 6.93
C TYR A 135 12.62 -9.89 5.67
N ASP A 136 11.46 -9.27 5.47
CA ASP A 136 11.21 -8.39 4.33
C ASP A 136 12.09 -7.13 4.40
N GLY A 137 12.30 -6.59 5.61
CA GLY A 137 13.18 -5.44 5.82
C GLY A 137 14.62 -5.70 5.39
N LYS A 138 15.17 -6.89 5.65
CA LYS A 138 16.52 -7.27 5.19
C LYS A 138 16.60 -7.52 3.69
N CYS A 139 15.52 -8.01 3.09
CA CYS A 139 15.45 -8.39 1.68
C CYS A 139 14.96 -7.25 0.77
N ASP A 140 14.55 -6.10 1.32
CA ASP A 140 14.08 -4.98 0.52
C ASP A 140 15.20 -4.45 -0.38
N THR A 141 14.93 -4.47 -1.69
CA THR A 141 15.85 -4.01 -2.73
C THR A 141 16.01 -2.49 -2.73
N TRP A 142 15.04 -1.77 -2.17
CA TRP A 142 15.01 -0.30 -2.09
C TRP A 142 15.59 0.24 -0.78
N ASN A 143 16.27 -0.61 0.00
CA ASN A 143 16.96 -0.20 1.21
C ASN A 143 18.05 0.86 0.93
N GLY A 144 17.92 2.01 1.61
CA GLY A 144 18.82 3.16 1.41
C GLY A 144 18.55 3.96 0.13
N TYR A 145 17.36 3.83 -0.46
CA TYR A 145 16.97 4.66 -1.60
C TYR A 145 16.85 6.14 -1.21
N ASP A 146 17.58 6.99 -1.92
CA ASP A 146 17.46 8.44 -1.78
C ASP A 146 16.39 8.97 -2.74
N ALA A 147 15.30 9.51 -2.17
CA ALA A 147 14.19 10.08 -2.91
C ALA A 147 14.61 11.26 -3.82
N SER A 148 15.70 11.96 -3.51
CA SER A 148 16.21 13.05 -4.35
C SER A 148 16.68 12.56 -5.72
N THR A 149 17.14 11.31 -5.81
CA THR A 149 17.63 10.72 -7.05
C THR A 149 16.53 10.51 -8.09
N ASP A 150 15.26 10.46 -7.66
CA ASP A 150 14.10 10.32 -8.54
C ASP A 150 13.91 11.54 -9.46
N ALA A 151 14.41 12.72 -9.05
CA ALA A 151 14.42 13.91 -9.90
C ALA A 151 15.12 13.66 -11.24
N ARG A 152 16.20 12.85 -11.27
CA ARG A 152 16.90 12.49 -12.50
C ARG A 152 16.06 11.62 -13.44
N VAL A 153 15.12 10.85 -12.88
CA VAL A 153 14.16 10.07 -13.66
C VAL A 153 13.15 11.02 -14.29
N ILE A 154 12.59 11.94 -13.50
CA ILE A 154 11.65 12.97 -13.97
C ILE A 154 12.27 13.77 -15.13
N GLU A 155 13.46 14.32 -14.95
CA GLU A 155 14.18 15.08 -15.98
C GLU A 155 14.36 14.28 -17.28
N ARG A 156 14.67 12.99 -17.17
CA ARG A 156 14.82 12.10 -18.34
C ARG A 156 13.49 11.93 -19.09
N TYR A 157 12.37 11.80 -18.37
CA TYR A 157 11.05 11.70 -18.98
C TYR A 157 10.60 13.02 -19.60
N GLU A 158 10.84 14.14 -18.94
CA GLU A 158 10.56 15.48 -19.45
C GLU A 158 11.31 15.75 -20.76
N ALA A 159 12.61 15.49 -20.80
CA ALA A 159 13.43 15.63 -22.01
C ALA A 159 12.90 14.76 -23.17
N ARG A 160 12.43 13.54 -22.87
CA ARG A 160 11.82 12.63 -23.87
C ARG A 160 10.50 13.19 -24.39
N VAL A 161 9.65 13.72 -23.52
CA VAL A 161 8.36 14.32 -23.89
C VAL A 161 8.58 15.58 -24.73
N GLU A 162 9.54 16.43 -24.36
CA GLU A 162 9.91 17.62 -25.14
C GLU A 162 10.44 17.28 -26.53
N ALA A 163 11.32 16.28 -26.64
CA ALA A 163 11.83 15.80 -27.92
C ALA A 163 10.68 15.29 -28.81
N ARG A 164 9.73 14.53 -28.23
CA ARG A 164 8.53 14.06 -28.94
C ARG A 164 7.66 15.24 -29.40
N ARG A 165 7.45 16.25 -28.54
CA ARG A 165 6.68 17.46 -28.88
C ARG A 165 7.33 18.24 -30.03
N LYS A 166 8.65 18.46 -29.97
CA LYS A 166 9.43 19.13 -31.01
C LYS A 166 9.37 18.36 -32.33
N TYR A 167 9.49 17.03 -32.29
CA TYR A 167 9.36 16.16 -33.46
C TYR A 167 7.97 16.23 -34.11
N LEU A 168 6.90 16.12 -33.31
CA LEU A 168 5.52 16.24 -33.81
C LEU A 168 5.24 17.62 -34.43
N LYS A 169 5.73 18.70 -33.80
CA LYS A 169 5.62 20.06 -34.35
C LYS A 169 6.36 20.19 -35.68
N LYS A 170 7.58 19.65 -35.79
CA LYS A 170 8.33 19.62 -37.07
C LYS A 170 7.60 18.82 -38.14
N GLN A 171 6.99 17.68 -37.81
CA GLN A 171 6.16 16.93 -38.76
C GLN A 171 4.92 17.72 -39.21
N GLN A 172 4.25 18.43 -38.31
CA GLN A 172 3.10 19.28 -38.66
C GLN A 172 3.51 20.42 -39.61
N LEU A 173 4.64 21.07 -39.34
CA LEU A 173 5.18 22.12 -40.21
C LEU A 173 5.52 21.57 -41.59
N LYS A 174 6.24 20.45 -41.69
CA LYS A 174 6.52 19.78 -42.98
C LYS A 174 5.25 19.45 -43.76
N LYS A 175 4.20 18.96 -43.08
CA LYS A 175 2.90 18.70 -43.72
C LYS A 175 2.19 19.96 -44.19
N LEU A 176 2.34 21.09 -43.49
CA LEU A 176 1.79 22.37 -43.91
C LEU A 176 2.57 22.95 -45.09
N GLU A 177 3.90 22.84 -45.09
CA GLU A 177 4.76 23.20 -46.22
C GLU A 177 4.41 22.38 -47.46
N GLU A 178 4.34 21.04 -47.35
CA GLU A 178 3.92 20.15 -48.45
C GLU A 178 2.49 20.45 -48.95
N LYS A 179 1.59 20.92 -48.08
CA LYS A 179 0.24 21.35 -48.50
C LYS A 179 0.29 22.69 -49.24
N ASN A 180 1.07 23.65 -48.75
CA ASN A 180 1.21 24.96 -49.39
C ASN A 180 1.90 24.84 -50.76
N THR A 181 2.90 23.97 -50.91
CA THR A 181 3.52 23.70 -52.22
C THR A 181 2.56 22.97 -53.16
N LYS A 182 1.77 22.01 -52.67
CA LYS A 182 0.73 21.34 -53.48
C LYS A 182 -0.43 22.25 -53.87
N ILE A 183 -0.78 23.27 -53.07
CA ILE A 183 -1.81 24.25 -53.43
C ILE A 183 -1.37 25.08 -54.64
N ASP A 184 -0.08 25.34 -54.81
CA ASP A 184 0.48 26.07 -55.97
C ASP A 184 0.53 25.20 -57.25
N GLU A 185 0.76 23.89 -57.12
CA GLU A 185 0.76 22.97 -58.28
C GLU A 185 -0.64 22.38 -58.61
N SER A 186 -1.61 22.43 -57.69
CA SER A 186 -2.97 21.86 -57.87
C SER A 186 -3.95 22.72 -58.67
N LYS A 187 -3.52 23.86 -59.23
CA LYS A 187 -4.23 24.47 -60.38
C LYS A 187 -4.04 23.69 -61.68
N GLN A 188 -3.29 22.59 -61.67
CA GLN A 188 -3.18 21.70 -62.81
C GLN A 188 -3.16 20.22 -62.38
N MET A 189 -4.31 19.58 -62.56
CA MET A 189 -4.52 18.14 -62.78
C MET A 189 -4.60 17.20 -61.54
N ASP A 190 -5.61 16.32 -61.63
CA ASP A 190 -5.72 14.99 -61.03
C ASP A 190 -6.44 14.79 -59.69
N PHE A 191 -7.77 14.91 -59.83
CA PHE A 191 -8.77 14.05 -59.22
C PHE A 191 -8.52 12.56 -59.57
N ALA A 192 -7.62 11.86 -58.86
CA ALA A 192 -7.51 10.41 -58.99
C ALA A 192 -7.05 9.71 -57.70
N LYS A 193 -8.04 9.35 -56.87
CA LYS A 193 -8.16 8.02 -56.25
C LYS A 193 -6.97 7.51 -55.43
N LEU A 194 -7.03 7.70 -54.10
CA LEU A 194 -6.32 6.85 -53.14
C LEU A 194 -7.27 6.20 -52.13
N ALA A 195 -8.20 5.40 -52.64
CA ALA A 195 -8.88 4.38 -51.85
C ALA A 195 -7.97 3.13 -51.74
N LYS A 196 -6.90 3.22 -50.95
CA LYS A 196 -6.23 2.02 -50.44
C LYS A 196 -6.47 1.95 -48.94
N ARG A 197 -7.69 1.52 -48.59
CA ARG A 197 -7.93 0.83 -47.32
C ARG A 197 -7.07 -0.43 -47.39
N VAL A 198 -5.97 -0.46 -46.64
CA VAL A 198 -5.23 -1.69 -46.36
C VAL A 198 -6.21 -2.63 -45.68
N ARG A 199 -6.79 -3.55 -46.46
CA ARG A 199 -7.45 -4.75 -45.93
C ARG A 199 -6.31 -5.71 -45.61
N THR A 200 -5.94 -5.76 -44.33
CA THR A 200 -5.16 -6.91 -43.83
C THR A 200 -6.00 -8.17 -44.05
N THR A 201 -5.38 -9.20 -44.64
CA THR A 201 -5.98 -10.48 -45.05
C THR A 201 -6.50 -11.33 -43.88
N ALA A 202 -6.34 -10.86 -42.64
CA ALA A 202 -6.98 -11.46 -41.49
C ALA A 202 -8.28 -10.68 -41.22
N GLY A 203 -9.39 -11.20 -41.75
CA GLY A 203 -10.74 -10.94 -41.24
C GLY A 203 -10.91 -11.47 -39.82
N GLY A 204 -9.98 -11.13 -38.92
CA GLY A 204 -10.22 -11.20 -37.50
C GLY A 204 -11.17 -10.07 -37.18
N SER A 205 -12.35 -10.42 -36.70
CA SER A 205 -13.08 -9.52 -35.81
C SER A 205 -12.08 -9.06 -34.74
N MET A 206 -11.50 -7.88 -34.94
CA MET A 206 -10.84 -7.13 -33.88
C MET A 206 -11.94 -6.63 -32.94
N GLY A 207 -12.71 -7.56 -32.38
CA GLY A 207 -13.53 -7.33 -31.22
C GLY A 207 -12.57 -6.95 -30.13
N THR A 208 -12.25 -5.67 -30.06
CA THR A 208 -11.67 -5.05 -28.87
C THR A 208 -12.51 -5.57 -27.73
N VAL A 209 -11.92 -6.39 -26.86
CA VAL A 209 -12.53 -6.78 -25.60
C VAL A 209 -12.67 -5.47 -24.83
N ARG A 210 -13.79 -4.77 -25.07
CA ARG A 210 -14.11 -3.56 -24.34
C ARG A 210 -14.44 -4.02 -22.93
N ASN A 211 -13.79 -3.42 -21.95
CA ASN A 211 -14.16 -3.66 -20.57
C ASN A 211 -15.67 -3.42 -20.43
N LEU A 212 -16.38 -4.40 -19.88
CA LEU A 212 -17.84 -4.37 -19.76
C LEU A 212 -18.32 -3.36 -18.72
N CYS A 213 -17.42 -2.90 -17.85
CA CYS A 213 -17.71 -1.86 -16.88
C CYS A 213 -17.96 -0.53 -17.61
N ILE A 214 -19.14 0.04 -17.37
CA ILE A 214 -19.50 1.37 -17.86
C ILE A 214 -18.72 2.38 -17.01
N TRP A 215 -17.88 3.19 -17.65
CA TRP A 215 -16.99 4.12 -16.94
C TRP A 215 -17.72 5.35 -16.39
N GLU A 216 -18.90 5.66 -16.93
CA GLU A 216 -19.77 6.76 -16.50
C GLU A 216 -20.48 6.44 -15.18
N ASP A 217 -20.75 5.15 -14.91
CA ASP A 217 -21.44 4.70 -13.70
C ASP A 217 -20.44 4.48 -12.57
N THR A 218 -20.46 5.36 -11.57
CA THR A 218 -19.66 5.20 -10.35
C THR A 218 -20.21 4.06 -9.49
N ALA A 219 -19.34 3.18 -9.00
CA ALA A 219 -19.76 2.13 -8.06
C ALA A 219 -20.27 2.73 -6.74
N LYS A 220 -21.29 2.12 -6.14
CA LYS A 220 -21.95 2.64 -4.92
C LYS A 220 -20.98 2.94 -3.76
N TYR A 221 -20.02 2.06 -3.48
CA TYR A 221 -19.01 2.23 -2.43
C TYR A 221 -17.94 3.27 -2.72
N LEU A 222 -17.94 3.88 -3.92
CA LEU A 222 -17.06 4.98 -4.30
C LEU A 222 -17.77 6.35 -4.22
N LEU A 223 -19.08 6.37 -3.94
CA LEU A 223 -19.84 7.60 -3.78
C LEU A 223 -19.36 8.41 -2.57
N ASN A 224 -19.05 7.72 -1.46
CA ASN A 224 -18.43 8.30 -0.28
C ASN A 224 -17.28 7.39 0.20
N LEU A 225 -16.09 7.97 0.35
CA LEU A 225 -14.86 7.28 0.77
C LEU A 225 -14.66 7.28 2.29
N ASP A 226 -15.52 7.98 3.04
CA ASP A 226 -15.50 7.92 4.50
C ASP A 226 -15.90 6.50 4.97
N VAL A 227 -15.11 5.97 5.91
CA VAL A 227 -15.25 4.62 6.47
C VAL A 227 -16.58 4.45 7.19
N ASN A 228 -17.11 5.53 7.77
CA ASN A 228 -18.36 5.53 8.55
C ASN A 228 -19.56 6.08 7.78
N SER A 229 -19.50 6.08 6.44
CA SER A 229 -20.63 6.50 5.59
C SER A 229 -21.74 5.45 5.56
N ALA A 230 -22.13 4.96 4.38
CA ALA A 230 -23.13 3.91 4.25
C ALA A 230 -22.46 2.54 4.08
N TYR A 231 -23.00 1.54 4.78
CA TYR A 231 -22.53 0.16 4.63
C TYR A 231 -22.92 -0.40 3.24
N TYR A 232 -21.90 -0.81 2.48
CA TYR A 232 -22.06 -1.54 1.23
C TYR A 232 -21.82 -3.04 1.46
N ASP A 233 -22.80 -3.88 1.13
CA ASP A 233 -22.61 -5.33 1.13
C ASP A 233 -22.04 -5.79 -0.23
N PRO A 234 -20.75 -6.18 -0.32
CA PRO A 234 -20.15 -6.60 -1.58
C PRO A 234 -20.71 -7.94 -2.10
N LYS A 235 -21.38 -8.73 -1.25
CA LYS A 235 -21.93 -10.04 -1.63
C LYS A 235 -23.18 -9.88 -2.49
N THR A 236 -24.12 -9.06 -2.02
CA THR A 236 -25.38 -8.78 -2.70
C THR A 236 -25.31 -7.55 -3.60
N ARG A 237 -24.23 -6.76 -3.48
CA ARG A 237 -24.01 -5.48 -4.16
C ARG A 237 -25.07 -4.42 -3.83
N SER A 238 -25.66 -4.47 -2.63
CA SER A 238 -26.62 -3.48 -2.16
C SER A 238 -25.99 -2.50 -1.17
N MET A 239 -26.48 -1.26 -1.20
CA MET A 239 -26.16 -0.20 -0.24
C MET A 239 -27.46 0.26 0.36
N HIS A 240 -27.66 0.01 1.65
CA HIS A 240 -28.96 0.23 2.29
C HIS A 240 -29.25 1.71 2.52
N GLU A 241 -28.36 2.36 3.25
CA GLU A 241 -28.46 3.77 3.63
C GLU A 241 -27.91 4.69 2.54
N ASP A 242 -28.28 5.96 2.60
CA ASP A 242 -27.75 7.00 1.73
C ASP A 242 -26.27 7.29 2.10
N PRO A 243 -25.31 7.17 1.15
CA PRO A 243 -23.92 7.54 1.39
C PRO A 243 -23.70 9.04 1.59
N LEU A 244 -24.62 9.92 1.17
CA LEU A 244 -24.50 11.38 1.19
C LEU A 244 -25.80 12.06 1.67
N PRO A 245 -26.16 11.91 2.97
CA PRO A 245 -27.43 12.39 3.51
C PRO A 245 -27.59 13.92 3.48
N ASP A 246 -26.49 14.68 3.42
CA ASP A 246 -26.50 16.15 3.39
C ASP A 246 -26.62 16.72 1.95
N ALA A 247 -26.52 15.87 0.93
CA ALA A 247 -26.59 16.28 -0.47
C ALA A 247 -28.05 16.39 -0.97
N ASP A 248 -28.26 17.05 -2.12
CA ASP A 248 -29.59 17.12 -2.74
C ASP A 248 -30.04 15.72 -3.19
N PRO A 249 -31.19 15.21 -2.67
CA PRO A 249 -31.66 13.85 -2.95
C PRO A 249 -32.01 13.56 -4.42
N ASN A 250 -32.19 14.58 -5.26
CA ASN A 250 -32.64 14.38 -6.65
C ASN A 250 -31.50 14.14 -7.65
N GLU A 251 -30.29 14.59 -7.35
CA GLU A 251 -29.16 14.48 -8.28
C GLU A 251 -28.30 13.23 -8.04
N LEU A 252 -28.34 12.69 -6.82
CA LEU A 252 -27.49 11.59 -6.38
C LEU A 252 -28.27 10.36 -5.94
N TYR A 253 -27.55 9.25 -5.84
CA TYR A 253 -28.10 7.99 -5.36
C TYR A 253 -28.40 8.05 -3.85
N GLY A 254 -29.67 8.05 -3.47
CA GLY A 254 -30.13 8.15 -2.07
C GLY A 254 -30.32 6.82 -1.31
N GLY A 255 -29.60 5.76 -1.72
CA GLY A 255 -29.64 4.45 -1.05
C GLY A 255 -30.77 3.51 -1.53
N ASP A 256 -30.53 2.19 -1.45
CA ASP A 256 -31.48 1.17 -1.91
C ASP A 256 -32.79 1.17 -1.09
N ASN A 257 -32.75 1.59 0.18
CA ASN A 257 -33.94 1.66 1.03
C ASN A 257 -34.95 2.71 0.52
N GLN A 258 -34.48 3.86 0.01
CA GLN A 258 -35.36 4.88 -0.56
C GLN A 258 -36.09 4.36 -1.81
N TYR A 259 -35.39 3.65 -2.69
CA TYR A 259 -36.00 3.06 -3.89
C TYR A 259 -36.95 1.89 -3.57
N ARG A 260 -36.65 1.07 -2.54
CA ARG A 260 -37.51 -0.06 -2.12
C ARG A 260 -38.84 0.39 -1.53
N MET A 261 -38.85 1.53 -0.85
CA MET A 261 -40.04 2.09 -0.20
C MET A 261 -40.78 3.09 -1.09
N GLY A 262 -40.42 3.23 -2.37
CA GLY A 262 -41.02 4.16 -3.32
C GLY A 262 -41.90 3.51 -4.38
N GLY A 263 -42.59 4.35 -5.17
CA GLY A 263 -43.36 3.93 -6.35
C GLY A 263 -44.55 3.01 -6.05
N GLN A 264 -44.82 2.08 -6.98
CA GLN A 264 -45.96 1.16 -6.93
C GLN A 264 -45.97 0.23 -5.70
N ALA A 265 -44.81 0.03 -5.04
CA ALA A 265 -44.73 -0.77 -3.83
C ALA A 265 -45.53 -0.15 -2.67
N LEU A 266 -45.60 1.18 -2.58
CA LEU A 266 -46.41 1.88 -1.57
C LEU A 266 -47.91 1.74 -1.85
N GLU A 267 -48.32 1.91 -3.11
CA GLU A 267 -49.72 1.75 -3.52
C GLU A 267 -50.21 0.33 -3.22
N PHE A 268 -49.41 -0.68 -3.57
CA PHE A 268 -49.71 -2.07 -3.27
C PHE A 268 -49.79 -2.34 -1.75
N LYS A 269 -48.89 -1.75 -0.96
CA LYS A 269 -48.92 -1.85 0.49
C LYS A 269 -50.19 -1.23 1.07
N GLN A 270 -50.61 -0.06 0.58
CA GLN A 270 -51.86 0.59 0.99
C GLN A 270 -53.07 -0.26 0.66
N LEU A 271 -53.14 -0.84 -0.55
CA LEU A 271 -54.22 -1.74 -0.93
C LEU A 271 -54.30 -2.97 -0.01
N ASN A 272 -53.17 -3.59 0.33
CA ASN A 272 -53.15 -4.75 1.23
C ASN A 272 -53.51 -4.43 2.68
N ILE A 273 -53.33 -3.18 3.14
CA ILE A 273 -53.77 -2.77 4.48
C ILE A 273 -55.30 -2.66 4.54
N HIS A 274 -55.95 -2.37 3.40
CA HIS A 274 -57.40 -2.20 3.30
C HIS A 274 -58.15 -3.46 2.82
N ALA A 275 -57.44 -4.56 2.54
CA ALA A 275 -57.99 -5.87 2.20
C ALA A 275 -58.21 -6.74 3.45
#